data_AF-A0A2V6UMN2-F1
#
_entry.id   AF-A0A2V6UMN2-F1
#
_cell.length_a   1.000
_cell.length_b   1.000
_cell.length_c   1.000
_cell.angle_alpha   90.00
_cell.angle_beta   90.00
_cell.angle_gamma   90.00
#
_symmetry.space_group_name_H-M   'P 1'
#
loop_
_entity.id
_entity.type
_entity.pdbx_description
1 polymer ?
#
loop_
_entity_poly.entity_id
_entity_poly.type
_entity_poly.pdbx_seq_one_letter_code
_entity_poly.pdbx_strand_id
1 'polypeptide(L)'
;MITRFATVYPGHVDFPDMGQAATPANERRYGNEHLATVFAKTDAVARRMDELGYYAIWLAEHHFQHEGYECLPNLLMSAVHLAHITKQIKIGCGFNIAPMWHPLRLAEDYATADILTGGRVIFGVGRGYHTREVETFGAPMLDPEANRELFEEQVEIIFKAFNEESFKHHGKHYTLPPAVPYRGYELREITLVPRPIHRPVECWQPIVSASARGLDFMVRHGIKGIIGGGAATMAEGPIHGYREAAARAGHDLKLGAGRGRRAARRLGRRRRPQPRALHEDGRVVRRHARGADRVFAKPPVALPRPPVRQREHEHGHARGRHARAAHLVRPRSHAEVQELTMDHLTIGDASVVRIEEMVDSTFLAANFFMPFDPEALQPHLHWLAPRYYVPDRGALVFSMHAWVVKTGRHTVLIDTCVGNDKERMPRAHWHHLQTPFLERLRAAGATPESIDYVMCTHLHADHIGWNTVLRDGRWVPTFPNARYLFARIEYDHWQKNPDPSPIRRAAFLDSALPVVEAGRADMIEDGHQVDDALTVELAPGHTPGNVCIRLRSGSQEAIFAGDTVHHPMQAYEVDWSTVACTDRVAAAASRRKLLEQCAERGSLLLPAHFPAPYGAYVRASRKGFELRWLS
;
A
#
# COMPACT_ATOMS: atom_id res chain seq x y z
N MET A 1 -27.27 26.90 9.98
CA MET A 1 -27.29 25.42 10.02
C MET A 1 -25.88 24.93 9.69
N ILE A 2 -25.30 23.99 10.45
CA ILE A 2 -23.95 23.45 10.18
C ILE A 2 -24.10 22.37 9.10
N THR A 3 -23.45 22.55 7.95
CA THR A 3 -23.59 21.67 6.78
C THR A 3 -22.30 20.91 6.44
N ARG A 4 -21.19 21.21 7.10
CA ARG A 4 -19.88 20.57 6.86
C ARG A 4 -19.36 19.96 8.15
N PHE A 5 -19.16 18.65 8.14
CA PHE A 5 -18.62 17.90 9.27
C PHE A 5 -17.24 17.37 8.91
N ALA A 6 -16.29 17.48 9.83
CA ALA A 6 -14.92 16.98 9.67
C ALA A 6 -14.45 16.32 10.96
N THR A 7 -13.46 15.43 10.85
CA THR A 7 -12.77 14.85 12.02
C THR A 7 -11.27 14.99 11.89
N VAL A 8 -10.57 14.86 13.02
CA VAL A 8 -9.11 14.77 13.05
C VAL A 8 -8.72 13.35 13.43
N TYR A 9 -7.82 12.75 12.64
CA TYR A 9 -7.20 11.48 12.93
C TYR A 9 -5.67 11.64 12.82
N PRO A 10 -4.95 11.71 13.96
CA PRO A 10 -3.50 11.95 13.95
C PRO A 10 -2.67 10.67 13.70
N GLY A 11 -3.31 9.52 13.43
CA GLY A 11 -2.59 8.29 13.10
C GLY A 11 -2.13 7.44 14.29
N HIS A 12 -3.02 7.08 15.22
CA HIS A 12 -2.66 6.13 16.28
C HIS A 12 -2.92 4.68 15.85
N VAL A 13 -1.99 3.78 16.18
CA VAL A 13 -2.21 2.34 16.05
C VAL A 13 -3.25 1.85 17.06
N ASP A 14 -3.67 0.59 16.94
CA ASP A 14 -4.48 -0.03 17.97
C ASP A 14 -3.61 -0.40 19.19
N PHE A 15 -4.07 0.00 20.37
CA PHE A 15 -3.37 -0.27 21.62
C PHE A 15 -3.91 -1.55 22.27
N PRO A 16 -3.05 -2.43 22.79
CA PRO A 16 -3.47 -3.65 23.49
C PRO A 16 -4.19 -3.33 24.81
N ASP A 17 -3.90 -2.15 25.39
CA ASP A 17 -4.51 -1.65 26.61
C ASP A 17 -4.89 -0.16 26.52
N MET A 18 -5.96 0.22 27.20
CA MET A 18 -6.46 1.60 27.26
C MET A 18 -6.99 1.95 28.65
N GLY A 19 -6.91 3.24 29.00
CA GLY A 19 -7.39 3.78 30.28
C GLY A 19 -6.27 4.11 31.26
N GLN A 20 -6.63 4.47 32.49
CA GLN A 20 -5.68 4.94 33.51
C GLN A 20 -4.68 3.87 33.98
N ALA A 21 -5.01 2.58 33.79
CA ALA A 21 -4.16 1.45 34.17
C ALA A 21 -3.38 0.85 32.97
N ALA A 22 -3.49 1.46 31.79
CA ALA A 22 -2.75 1.00 30.62
C ALA A 22 -1.26 1.33 30.75
N THR A 23 -0.43 0.62 30.00
CA THR A 23 1.01 0.84 29.89
C THR A 23 1.27 2.33 29.60
N PRO A 24 2.10 3.02 30.41
CA PRO A 24 2.43 4.42 30.20
C PRO A 24 2.99 4.67 28.79
N ALA A 25 2.64 5.80 28.18
CA ALA A 25 3.03 6.11 26.80
C ALA A 25 4.54 5.92 26.55
N ASN A 26 5.38 6.46 27.44
CA ASN A 26 6.84 6.38 27.32
C ASN A 26 7.42 4.97 27.49
N GLU A 27 6.64 4.02 28.02
CA GLU A 27 7.06 2.62 28.22
C GLU A 27 6.62 1.73 27.05
N ARG A 28 5.72 2.20 26.18
CA ARG A 28 5.27 1.44 25.01
C ARG A 28 6.37 1.36 23.96
N ARG A 29 6.59 0.16 23.42
CA ARG A 29 7.46 -0.10 22.28
C ARG A 29 6.75 -1.07 21.35
N TYR A 30 6.44 -0.61 20.15
CA TYR A 30 5.84 -1.46 19.11
C TYR A 30 6.85 -1.75 18.01
N GLY A 31 6.77 -2.95 17.43
CA GLY A 31 7.53 -3.32 16.25
C GLY A 31 7.06 -2.57 15.01
N ASN A 32 7.91 -2.53 13.98
CA ASN A 32 7.63 -1.82 12.72
C ASN A 32 6.32 -2.28 12.07
N GLU A 33 6.06 -3.60 12.04
CA GLU A 33 4.83 -4.16 11.47
C GLU A 33 3.57 -3.58 12.15
N HIS A 34 3.58 -3.47 13.48
CA HIS A 34 2.47 -2.89 14.24
C HIS A 34 2.33 -1.39 13.98
N LEU A 35 3.44 -0.65 13.94
CA LEU A 35 3.43 0.78 13.63
C LEU A 35 2.89 1.05 12.23
N ALA A 36 3.24 0.21 11.26
CA ALA A 36 2.77 0.30 9.87
C ALA A 36 1.25 0.09 9.72
N THR A 37 0.58 -0.55 10.68
CA THR A 37 -0.89 -0.72 10.65
C THR A 37 -1.64 0.60 10.65
N VAL A 38 -1.00 1.71 11.06
CA VAL A 38 -1.57 3.05 11.01
C VAL A 38 -2.10 3.41 9.62
N PHE A 39 -1.42 2.98 8.54
CA PHE A 39 -1.81 3.33 7.17
C PHE A 39 -3.10 2.64 6.76
N ALA A 40 -3.20 1.32 6.93
CA ALA A 40 -4.43 0.57 6.65
C ALA A 40 -5.62 1.08 7.48
N LYS A 41 -5.37 1.48 8.74
CA LYS A 41 -6.38 2.08 9.59
C LYS A 41 -6.79 3.48 9.11
N THR A 42 -5.84 4.30 8.67
CA THR A 42 -6.13 5.62 8.09
C THR A 42 -6.99 5.48 6.84
N ASP A 43 -6.68 4.52 5.97
CA ASP A 43 -7.46 4.20 4.76
C ASP A 43 -8.91 3.84 5.10
N ALA A 44 -9.10 2.93 6.06
CA ALA A 44 -10.42 2.52 6.50
C ALA A 44 -11.23 3.69 7.08
N VAL A 45 -10.61 4.55 7.88
CA VAL A 45 -11.25 5.75 8.44
C VAL A 45 -11.63 6.73 7.32
N ALA A 46 -10.71 7.02 6.40
CA ALA A 46 -10.95 7.96 5.31
C ALA A 46 -12.08 7.50 4.38
N ARG A 47 -12.07 6.23 3.95
CA ARG A 47 -13.14 5.63 3.14
C ARG A 47 -14.48 5.69 3.84
N ARG A 48 -14.51 5.32 5.12
CA ARG A 48 -15.76 5.33 5.88
C ARG A 48 -16.32 6.74 6.07
N MET A 49 -15.45 7.72 6.28
CA MET A 49 -15.87 9.12 6.37
C MET A 49 -16.40 9.65 5.03
N ASP A 50 -15.75 9.29 3.93
CA ASP A 50 -16.16 9.65 2.57
C ASP A 50 -17.55 9.09 2.25
N GLU A 51 -17.79 7.80 2.53
CA GLU A 51 -19.11 7.16 2.39
C GLU A 51 -20.21 7.84 3.21
N LEU A 52 -19.86 8.36 4.38
CA LEU A 52 -20.79 9.06 5.28
C LEU A 52 -20.97 10.55 4.92
N GLY A 53 -20.34 11.03 3.85
CA GLY A 53 -20.47 12.41 3.38
C GLY A 53 -19.78 13.45 4.27
N TYR A 54 -18.71 13.07 4.97
CA TYR A 54 -17.88 14.04 5.68
C TYR A 54 -17.19 14.99 4.71
N TYR A 55 -17.06 16.25 5.12
CA TYR A 55 -16.39 17.28 4.34
C TYR A 55 -14.87 17.06 4.27
N ALA A 56 -14.24 16.78 5.41
CA ALA A 56 -12.80 16.58 5.46
C ALA A 56 -12.36 15.62 6.56
N ILE A 57 -11.27 14.90 6.29
CA ILE A 57 -10.43 14.24 7.29
C ILE A 57 -9.17 15.07 7.49
N TRP A 58 -8.85 15.41 8.74
CA TRP A 58 -7.65 16.16 9.09
C TRP A 58 -6.59 15.20 9.67
N LEU A 59 -5.40 15.22 9.11
CA LEU A 59 -4.23 14.47 9.56
C LEU A 59 -3.28 15.41 10.33
N ALA A 60 -2.39 14.88 11.17
CA ALA A 60 -1.40 15.67 11.91
C ALA A 60 0.00 15.06 11.75
N GLU A 61 0.98 15.89 11.43
CA GLU A 61 2.35 15.45 11.17
C GLU A 61 3.09 15.20 12.48
N HIS A 62 3.61 13.99 12.65
CA HIS A 62 4.33 13.56 13.84
C HIS A 62 5.40 12.53 13.50
N HIS A 63 6.48 12.52 14.30
CA HIS A 63 7.70 11.77 13.98
C HIS A 63 8.24 11.02 15.19
N PHE A 64 8.95 9.92 14.94
CA PHE A 64 9.65 9.16 15.98
C PHE A 64 8.74 8.61 17.11
N GLN A 65 7.44 8.44 16.84
CA GLN A 65 6.44 8.00 17.82
C GLN A 65 6.38 6.47 17.96
N HIS A 66 7.44 5.85 18.50
CA HIS A 66 7.51 4.38 18.67
C HIS A 66 6.47 3.82 19.67
N GLU A 67 5.78 4.71 20.38
CA GLU A 67 4.69 4.40 21.32
C GLU A 67 3.29 4.40 20.66
N GLY A 68 3.21 4.69 19.36
CA GLY A 68 2.04 4.41 18.54
C GLY A 68 0.94 5.48 18.53
N TYR A 69 1.16 6.67 19.09
CA TYR A 69 0.10 7.68 19.21
C TYR A 69 -0.14 8.52 17.95
N GLU A 70 0.90 8.84 17.20
CA GLU A 70 0.82 9.80 16.09
C GLU A 70 1.84 9.41 15.02
N CYS A 71 1.52 8.37 14.24
CA CYS A 71 2.46 7.68 13.34
C CYS A 71 2.34 8.12 11.88
N LEU A 72 1.96 9.39 11.61
CA LEU A 72 1.87 9.94 10.26
C LEU A 72 2.96 11.01 10.02
N PRO A 73 4.14 10.62 9.51
CA PRO A 73 5.28 11.54 9.35
C PRO A 73 5.21 12.41 8.09
N ASN A 74 4.39 12.05 7.09
CA ASN A 74 4.25 12.84 5.87
C ASN A 74 2.79 12.94 5.45
N LEU A 75 2.21 14.12 5.66
CA LEU A 75 0.79 14.36 5.40
C LEU A 75 0.48 14.49 3.93
N LEU A 76 1.37 15.08 3.13
CA LEU A 76 1.13 15.31 1.71
C LEU A 76 1.13 13.99 0.93
N MET A 77 2.08 13.09 1.19
CA MET A 77 2.07 11.74 0.61
C MET A 77 0.83 10.96 1.04
N SER A 78 0.49 11.01 2.34
CA SER A 78 -0.74 10.38 2.84
C SER A 78 -1.97 10.97 2.17
N ALA A 79 -2.02 12.28 1.97
CA ALA A 79 -3.15 12.96 1.35
C ALA A 79 -3.32 12.61 -0.13
N VAL A 80 -2.23 12.47 -0.88
CA VAL A 80 -2.28 11.97 -2.26
C VAL A 80 -2.83 10.56 -2.29
N HIS A 81 -2.32 9.64 -1.47
CA HIS A 81 -2.85 8.27 -1.37
C HIS A 81 -4.34 8.25 -1.01
N LEU A 82 -4.71 8.93 0.08
CA LEU A 82 -6.09 8.99 0.57
C LEU A 82 -7.05 9.60 -0.45
N ALA A 83 -6.61 10.61 -1.20
CA ALA A 83 -7.40 11.15 -2.29
C ALA A 83 -7.68 10.04 -3.32
N HIS A 84 -6.68 9.30 -3.79
CA HIS A 84 -6.89 8.26 -4.81
C HIS A 84 -7.78 7.10 -4.35
N ILE A 85 -7.93 6.89 -3.04
CA ILE A 85 -8.79 5.83 -2.49
C ILE A 85 -10.14 6.32 -1.96
N THR A 86 -10.45 7.61 -2.08
CA THR A 86 -11.73 8.22 -1.68
C THR A 86 -12.29 9.05 -2.83
N LYS A 87 -13.59 9.35 -2.80
CA LYS A 87 -14.30 10.01 -3.89
C LYS A 87 -14.41 11.52 -3.69
N GLN A 88 -14.88 11.97 -2.53
CA GLN A 88 -15.35 13.34 -2.32
C GLN A 88 -14.67 14.06 -1.15
N ILE A 89 -14.29 13.32 -0.11
CA ILE A 89 -13.72 13.88 1.11
C ILE A 89 -12.46 14.68 0.80
N LYS A 90 -12.33 15.84 1.44
CA LYS A 90 -11.08 16.61 1.42
C LYS A 90 -10.10 16.08 2.45
N ILE A 91 -8.81 16.15 2.15
CA ILE A 91 -7.75 15.70 3.05
C ILE A 91 -7.00 16.91 3.57
N GLY A 92 -7.24 17.25 4.83
CA GLY A 92 -6.58 18.34 5.49
C GLY A 92 -5.24 17.91 6.08
N CYS A 93 -4.17 18.55 5.63
CA CYS A 93 -2.86 18.42 6.27
C CYS A 93 -2.83 19.38 7.48
N GLY A 94 -3.42 18.95 8.59
CA GLY A 94 -3.66 19.75 9.80
C GLY A 94 -2.77 19.33 10.98
N PHE A 95 -1.44 19.37 10.89
CA PHE A 95 -0.68 20.39 10.14
C PHE A 95 0.70 19.92 9.70
N ASN A 96 1.18 20.42 8.55
CA ASN A 96 2.59 20.29 8.21
C ASN A 96 3.41 21.19 9.15
N ILE A 97 4.40 20.65 9.84
CA ILE A 97 5.16 21.41 10.82
C ILE A 97 6.31 22.13 10.13
N ALA A 98 6.06 23.36 9.67
CA ALA A 98 6.98 24.10 8.80
C ALA A 98 8.45 24.12 9.28
N PRO A 99 8.76 24.26 10.59
CA PRO A 99 10.15 24.23 11.06
C PRO A 99 10.90 22.91 10.80
N MET A 100 10.21 21.80 10.53
CA MET A 100 10.81 20.51 10.16
C MET A 100 11.01 20.36 8.64
N TRP A 101 10.62 21.35 7.84
CA TRP A 101 10.73 21.36 6.38
C TRP A 101 11.63 22.47 5.87
N HIS A 102 12.16 22.31 4.66
CA HIS A 102 12.57 23.46 3.85
C HIS A 102 11.32 24.11 3.22
N PRO A 103 11.11 25.43 3.33
CA PRO A 103 9.85 26.07 2.92
C PRO A 103 9.54 25.88 1.43
N LEU A 104 10.55 25.93 0.55
CA LEU A 104 10.35 25.66 -0.89
C LEU A 104 9.97 24.21 -1.16
N ARG A 105 10.51 23.24 -0.42
CA ARG A 105 10.17 21.82 -0.62
C ARG A 105 8.75 21.53 -0.18
N LEU A 106 8.33 22.09 0.96
CA LEU A 106 6.94 21.99 1.39
C LEU A 106 5.96 22.64 0.40
N ALA A 107 6.34 23.78 -0.19
CA ALA A 107 5.55 24.45 -1.21
C ALA A 107 5.43 23.62 -2.51
N GLU A 108 6.53 23.08 -3.02
CA GLU A 108 6.56 22.22 -4.22
C GLU A 108 5.77 20.92 -4.01
N ASP A 109 5.97 20.26 -2.86
CA ASP A 109 5.29 19.02 -2.53
C ASP A 109 3.79 19.25 -2.37
N TYR A 110 3.37 20.37 -1.74
CA TYR A 110 1.95 20.74 -1.66
C TYR A 110 1.38 21.05 -3.04
N ALA A 111 2.05 21.86 -3.86
CA ALA A 111 1.57 22.21 -5.19
C ALA A 111 1.38 20.95 -6.06
N THR A 112 2.33 20.02 -5.97
CA THR A 112 2.24 18.72 -6.64
C THR A 112 1.06 17.90 -6.11
N ALA A 113 0.87 17.81 -4.79
CA ALA A 113 -0.25 17.09 -4.20
C ALA A 113 -1.62 17.72 -4.55
N ASP A 114 -1.72 19.05 -4.54
CA ASP A 114 -2.92 19.79 -4.94
C ASP A 114 -3.29 19.46 -6.39
N ILE A 115 -2.30 19.43 -7.30
CA ILE A 115 -2.49 19.07 -8.70
C ILE A 115 -2.92 17.61 -8.87
N LEU A 116 -2.18 16.66 -8.30
CA LEU A 116 -2.44 15.23 -8.45
C LEU A 116 -3.78 14.80 -7.88
N THR A 117 -4.32 15.54 -6.91
CA THR A 117 -5.59 15.21 -6.25
C THR A 117 -6.78 16.02 -6.77
N GLY A 118 -6.56 16.90 -7.75
CA GLY A 118 -7.61 17.79 -8.28
C GLY A 118 -8.11 18.79 -7.24
N GLY A 119 -7.23 19.27 -6.34
CA GLY A 119 -7.57 20.26 -5.32
C GLY A 119 -8.27 19.72 -4.07
N ARG A 120 -8.15 18.42 -3.80
CA ARG A 120 -8.75 17.78 -2.61
C ARG A 120 -7.87 17.86 -1.36
N VAL A 121 -6.59 18.19 -1.50
CA VAL A 121 -5.72 18.47 -0.36
C VAL A 121 -5.99 19.88 0.17
N ILE A 122 -6.11 20.04 1.49
CA ILE A 122 -6.20 21.34 2.16
C ILE A 122 -4.87 21.61 2.84
N PHE A 123 -4.24 22.74 2.51
CA PHE A 123 -2.98 23.13 3.12
C PHE A 123 -3.16 23.55 4.58
N GLY A 124 -2.21 23.15 5.41
CA GLY A 124 -2.13 23.62 6.78
C GLY A 124 -0.70 23.61 7.28
N VAL A 125 -0.42 24.57 8.15
CA VAL A 125 0.89 24.80 8.77
C VAL A 125 0.81 24.78 10.29
N GLY A 126 1.85 24.28 10.91
CA GLY A 126 2.01 24.22 12.36
C GLY A 126 3.44 24.56 12.76
N ARG A 127 3.60 25.00 14.01
CA ARG A 127 4.92 25.35 14.56
C ARG A 127 5.64 24.17 15.23
N GLY A 128 4.89 23.14 15.62
CA GLY A 128 5.39 22.00 16.38
C GLY A 128 5.40 22.24 17.90
N TYR A 129 5.32 21.16 18.67
CA TYR A 129 5.29 21.22 20.14
C TYR A 129 6.02 20.07 20.84
N HIS A 130 6.38 19.00 20.13
CA HIS A 130 7.14 17.88 20.68
C HIS A 130 8.64 18.13 20.53
N THR A 131 9.34 18.24 21.67
CA THR A 131 10.80 18.44 21.72
C THR A 131 11.53 17.36 20.93
N ARG A 132 11.16 16.09 21.13
CA ARG A 132 11.77 14.93 20.44
C ARG A 132 11.70 15.07 18.92
N GLU A 133 10.64 15.66 18.39
CA GLU A 133 10.44 15.76 16.94
C GLU A 133 11.22 16.96 16.39
N VAL A 134 10.86 18.16 16.86
CA VAL A 134 11.30 19.42 16.25
C VAL A 134 12.80 19.64 16.43
N GLU A 135 13.35 19.33 17.61
CA GLU A 135 14.79 19.48 17.87
C GLU A 135 15.62 18.48 17.07
N THR A 136 15.10 17.26 16.84
CA THR A 136 15.80 16.24 16.05
C THR A 136 15.97 16.66 14.59
N PHE A 137 15.01 17.42 14.05
CA PHE A 137 15.14 18.05 12.73
C PHE A 137 15.94 19.35 12.75
N GLY A 138 16.48 19.76 13.90
CA GLY A 138 17.35 20.93 14.05
C GLY A 138 16.63 22.27 14.20
N ALA A 139 15.31 22.27 14.43
CA ALA A 139 14.56 23.50 14.68
C ALA A 139 14.57 23.87 16.18
N PRO A 140 14.68 25.17 16.52
CA PRO A 140 15.02 25.62 17.88
C PRO A 140 13.81 25.66 18.81
N MET A 141 13.10 24.54 18.98
CA MET A 141 11.83 24.46 19.73
C MET A 141 11.94 24.90 21.20
N LEU A 142 13.09 24.67 21.83
CA LEU A 142 13.41 25.09 23.19
C LEU A 142 13.55 26.61 23.34
N ASP A 143 13.74 27.35 22.24
CA ASP A 143 13.65 28.80 22.17
C ASP A 143 12.33 29.21 21.47
N PRO A 144 11.27 29.56 22.22
CA PRO A 144 9.96 29.86 21.67
C PRO A 144 9.90 31.11 20.79
N GLU A 145 10.90 31.98 20.85
CA GLU A 145 10.98 33.17 20.02
C GLU A 145 11.69 32.84 18.71
N ALA A 146 12.87 32.21 18.76
CA ALA A 146 13.59 31.76 17.57
C ALA A 146 12.78 30.77 16.72
N ASN A 147 12.09 29.81 17.35
CA ASN A 147 11.22 28.86 16.65
C ASN A 147 10.02 29.53 15.96
N ARG A 148 9.54 30.63 16.53
CA ARG A 148 8.43 31.39 15.94
C ARG A 148 8.90 32.30 14.82
N GLU A 149 10.03 32.96 14.97
CA GLU A 149 10.65 33.75 13.92
C GLU A 149 10.94 32.89 12.68
N LEU A 150 11.52 31.70 12.87
CA LEU A 150 11.71 30.72 11.81
C LEU A 150 10.39 30.31 11.14
N PHE A 151 9.37 29.98 11.94
CA PHE A 151 8.05 29.60 11.43
C PHE A 151 7.39 30.73 10.61
N GLU A 152 7.40 31.96 11.12
CA GLU A 152 6.81 33.13 10.45
C GLU A 152 7.53 33.39 9.11
N GLU A 153 8.87 33.38 9.08
CA GLU A 153 9.66 33.56 7.85
C GLU A 153 9.40 32.45 6.82
N GLN A 154 9.31 31.19 7.24
CA GLN A 154 9.01 30.06 6.36
C GLN A 154 7.61 30.16 5.74
N VAL A 155 6.60 30.52 6.52
CA VAL A 155 5.22 30.69 6.01
C VAL A 155 5.15 31.85 5.01
N GLU A 156 5.87 32.95 5.26
CA GLU A 156 5.99 34.05 4.31
C GLU A 156 6.62 33.59 2.99
N ILE A 157 7.73 32.83 3.04
CA ILE A 157 8.37 32.26 1.83
C ILE A 157 7.40 31.38 1.06
N ILE A 158 6.66 30.50 1.75
CA ILE A 158 5.67 29.60 1.12
C ILE A 158 4.58 30.41 0.42
N PHE A 159 4.08 31.49 1.03
CA PHE A 159 3.06 32.33 0.42
C PHE A 159 3.59 33.18 -0.74
N LYS A 160 4.84 33.64 -0.70
CA LYS A 160 5.50 34.22 -1.88
C LYS A 160 5.55 33.19 -3.02
N ALA A 161 6.00 31.98 -2.72
CA ALA A 161 6.13 30.90 -3.70
C ALA A 161 4.78 30.52 -4.36
N PHE A 162 3.68 30.51 -3.61
CA PHE A 162 2.35 30.22 -4.17
C PHE A 162 1.78 31.36 -5.01
N ASN A 163 1.94 32.60 -4.55
CA ASN A 163 1.13 33.72 -5.04
C ASN A 163 1.87 34.62 -6.04
N GLU A 164 3.20 34.64 -6.02
CA GLU A 164 4.01 35.45 -6.93
C GLU A 164 4.36 34.65 -8.21
N GLU A 165 4.61 35.36 -9.31
CA GLU A 165 5.08 34.72 -10.56
C GLU A 165 6.57 34.37 -10.50
N SER A 166 7.35 35.25 -9.87
CA SER A 166 8.76 35.11 -9.55
C SER A 166 8.99 35.86 -8.25
N PHE A 167 9.87 35.35 -7.38
CA PHE A 167 10.17 36.00 -6.11
C PHE A 167 11.63 35.82 -5.70
N LYS A 168 12.04 36.67 -4.76
CA LYS A 168 13.24 36.51 -3.96
C LYS A 168 12.93 36.80 -2.50
N HIS A 169 13.74 36.22 -1.61
CA HIS A 169 13.63 36.39 -0.18
C HIS A 169 15.03 36.56 0.41
N HIS A 170 15.18 37.57 1.26
CA HIS A 170 16.34 37.75 2.10
C HIS A 170 15.83 38.04 3.52
N GLY A 171 15.91 37.02 4.36
CA GLY A 171 15.47 37.04 5.75
C GLY A 171 16.60 36.61 6.67
N LYS A 172 16.26 36.36 7.93
CA LYS A 172 17.26 35.98 8.93
C LYS A 172 17.70 34.54 8.74
N HIS A 173 16.78 33.67 8.33
CA HIS A 173 17.01 32.24 8.21
C HIS A 173 17.29 31.82 6.76
N TYR A 174 16.76 32.54 5.77
CA TYR A 174 16.84 32.16 4.36
C TYR A 174 17.28 33.29 3.45
N THR A 175 18.15 32.96 2.47
CA THR A 175 18.40 33.78 1.28
C THR A 175 18.09 32.93 0.05
N LEU A 176 17.02 33.29 -0.67
CA LEU A 176 16.45 32.51 -1.76
C LEU A 176 16.16 33.42 -2.98
N PRO A 177 16.68 33.11 -4.17
CA PRO A 177 17.80 32.19 -4.39
C PRO A 177 19.11 32.76 -3.80
N PRO A 178 20.11 31.92 -3.55
CA PRO A 178 21.48 32.41 -3.38
C PRO A 178 21.98 33.03 -4.70
N ALA A 179 22.78 34.08 -4.61
CA ALA A 179 23.40 34.71 -5.77
C ALA A 179 24.49 33.80 -6.36
N VAL A 180 24.12 33.02 -7.37
CA VAL A 180 25.02 32.04 -8.04
C VAL A 180 24.89 32.12 -9.56
N PRO A 181 25.95 31.83 -10.34
CA PRO A 181 25.84 31.74 -11.79
C PRO A 181 24.95 30.57 -12.22
N TYR A 182 24.00 30.82 -13.12
CA TYR A 182 23.15 29.81 -13.73
C TYR A 182 22.97 30.09 -15.22
N ARG A 183 23.42 29.18 -16.09
CA ARG A 183 23.23 29.23 -17.55
C ARG A 183 23.50 30.59 -18.19
N GLY A 184 24.58 31.26 -17.79
CA GLY A 184 25.04 32.52 -18.40
C GLY A 184 24.50 33.81 -17.77
N TYR A 185 23.73 33.73 -16.68
CA TYR A 185 23.33 34.88 -15.87
C TYR A 185 23.46 34.57 -14.37
N GLU A 186 23.41 35.60 -13.52
CA GLU A 186 23.36 35.42 -12.07
C GLU A 186 21.92 35.19 -11.63
N LEU A 187 21.66 34.10 -10.91
CA LEU A 187 20.33 33.75 -10.42
C LEU A 187 19.89 34.75 -9.34
N ARG A 188 18.83 35.51 -9.63
CA ARG A 188 18.34 36.60 -8.75
C ARG A 188 16.94 36.37 -8.20
N GLU A 189 16.11 35.64 -8.92
CA GLU A 189 14.75 35.31 -8.52
C GLU A 189 14.42 33.89 -8.98
N ILE A 190 13.41 33.29 -8.36
CA ILE A 190 12.93 31.94 -8.65
C ILE A 190 11.40 31.91 -8.75
N THR A 191 10.90 30.93 -9.50
CA THR A 191 9.48 30.62 -9.64
C THR A 191 9.22 29.24 -9.06
N LEU A 192 8.12 29.08 -8.32
CA LEU A 192 7.65 27.76 -7.90
C LEU A 192 7.09 27.00 -9.11
N VAL A 193 7.57 25.79 -9.38
CA VAL A 193 7.11 24.96 -10.50
C VAL A 193 6.84 23.52 -10.02
N PRO A 194 5.59 23.01 -10.13
CA PRO A 194 4.38 23.71 -10.55
C PRO A 194 3.79 24.61 -9.44
N ARG A 195 2.84 25.48 -9.78
CA ARG A 195 2.05 26.25 -8.80
C ARG A 195 0.71 25.55 -8.50
N PRO A 196 0.16 25.69 -7.27
CA PRO A 196 -1.13 25.11 -6.90
C PRO A 196 -2.27 25.52 -7.84
N ILE A 197 -3.27 24.63 -7.99
CA ILE A 197 -4.47 24.86 -8.82
C ILE A 197 -5.24 26.06 -8.29
N HIS A 198 -5.45 26.13 -6.97
CA HIS A 198 -6.22 27.19 -6.33
C HIS A 198 -5.31 28.24 -5.70
N ARG A 199 -5.37 29.47 -6.20
CA ARG A 199 -4.64 30.62 -5.70
C ARG A 199 -5.59 31.81 -5.46
N PRO A 200 -5.52 32.51 -4.31
CA PRO A 200 -4.62 32.25 -3.20
C PRO A 200 -4.93 30.92 -2.49
N VAL A 201 -3.87 30.24 -2.03
CA VAL A 201 -4.00 28.93 -1.36
C VAL A 201 -4.72 29.10 -0.03
N GLU A 202 -5.78 28.33 0.18
CA GLU A 202 -6.43 28.23 1.49
C GLU A 202 -5.49 27.55 2.49
N CYS A 203 -5.18 28.24 3.60
CA CYS A 203 -4.28 27.73 4.64
C CYS A 203 -4.96 27.69 6.01
N TRP A 204 -4.67 26.64 6.78
CA TRP A 204 -5.15 26.44 8.14
C TRP A 204 -4.00 26.31 9.15
N GLN A 205 -4.24 26.71 10.40
CA GLN A 205 -3.27 26.57 11.51
C GLN A 205 -3.99 26.23 12.84
N PRO A 206 -3.37 25.46 13.77
CA PRO A 206 -3.98 25.17 15.06
C PRO A 206 -3.87 26.39 15.98
N ILE A 207 -4.96 26.69 16.67
CA ILE A 207 -4.98 27.69 17.75
C ILE A 207 -4.92 26.95 19.09
N VAL A 208 -3.74 26.97 19.71
CA VAL A 208 -3.49 26.33 21.02
C VAL A 208 -3.41 27.37 22.13
N SER A 209 -2.44 28.30 22.06
CA SER A 209 -2.21 29.33 23.10
C SER A 209 -2.94 30.64 22.86
N ALA A 210 -3.43 30.89 21.63
CA ALA A 210 -4.19 32.09 21.25
C ALA A 210 -3.52 33.44 21.61
N SER A 211 -2.19 33.53 21.58
CA SER A 211 -1.47 34.80 21.80
C SER A 211 -1.84 35.85 20.75
N ALA A 212 -1.93 37.12 21.13
CA ALA A 212 -2.28 38.23 20.23
C ALA A 212 -1.39 38.26 18.97
N ARG A 213 -0.07 38.22 19.12
CA ARG A 213 0.88 38.21 17.98
C ARG A 213 0.61 37.07 16.99
N GLY A 214 0.42 35.84 17.49
CA GLY A 214 0.16 34.69 16.62
C GLY A 214 -1.19 34.80 15.89
N LEU A 215 -2.22 35.33 16.56
CA LEU A 215 -3.52 35.55 15.94
C LEU A 215 -3.48 36.68 14.90
N ASP A 216 -2.75 37.77 15.18
CA ASP A 216 -2.55 38.88 14.25
C ASP A 216 -1.75 38.42 13.01
N PHE A 217 -0.74 37.56 13.19
CA PHE A 217 -0.03 36.93 12.08
C PHE A 217 -0.97 36.09 11.21
N MET A 218 -1.77 35.20 11.83
CA MET A 218 -2.75 34.39 11.09
C MET A 218 -3.72 35.26 10.29
N VAL A 219 -4.27 36.31 10.91
CA VAL A 219 -5.22 37.22 10.24
C VAL A 219 -4.56 37.98 9.10
N ARG A 220 -3.37 38.54 9.31
CA ARG A 220 -2.60 39.28 8.29
C ARG A 220 -2.40 38.44 7.03
N HIS A 221 -2.14 37.15 7.19
CA HIS A 221 -1.88 36.24 6.08
C HIS A 221 -3.11 35.42 5.64
N GLY A 222 -4.31 35.74 6.13
CA GLY A 222 -5.55 35.04 5.74
C GLY A 222 -5.64 33.58 6.20
N ILE A 223 -4.84 33.18 7.20
CA ILE A 223 -4.77 31.81 7.73
C ILE A 223 -5.97 31.53 8.63
N LYS A 224 -6.69 30.45 8.35
CA LYS A 224 -7.87 30.00 9.09
C LYS A 224 -7.48 29.22 10.34
N GLY A 225 -8.28 29.35 11.41
CA GLY A 225 -8.01 28.70 12.69
C GLY A 225 -8.75 27.38 12.91
N ILE A 226 -8.03 26.34 13.36
CA ILE A 226 -8.60 25.11 13.92
C ILE A 226 -8.42 25.09 15.44
N ILE A 227 -9.49 24.81 16.18
CA ILE A 227 -9.46 24.73 17.65
C ILE A 227 -9.60 23.27 18.08
N GLY A 228 -8.56 22.74 18.74
CA GLY A 228 -8.49 21.36 19.23
C GLY A 228 -9.33 21.12 20.49
N GLY A 229 -9.69 19.86 20.75
CA GLY A 229 -10.65 19.50 21.81
C GLY A 229 -10.20 19.79 23.25
N GLY A 230 -8.88 19.79 23.53
CA GLY A 230 -8.34 20.21 24.83
C GLY A 230 -8.29 21.73 25.03
N ALA A 231 -8.16 22.50 23.93
CA ALA A 231 -8.32 23.95 23.95
C ALA A 231 -9.81 24.36 24.00
N ALA A 232 -10.71 23.56 23.44
CA ALA A 232 -12.16 23.77 23.54
C ALA A 232 -12.72 23.57 24.96
N THR A 233 -12.03 22.79 25.81
CA THR A 233 -12.29 22.72 27.26
C THR A 233 -11.80 23.95 28.02
N MET A 234 -10.95 24.78 27.40
CA MET A 234 -10.41 26.04 27.94
C MET A 234 -11.15 27.23 27.30
N ALA A 235 -12.43 27.40 27.65
CA ALA A 235 -13.24 28.62 27.46
C ALA A 235 -13.33 29.21 26.03
N GLU A 236 -14.25 30.15 25.84
CA GLU A 236 -14.52 30.82 24.56
C GLU A 236 -13.35 31.73 24.08
N GLY A 237 -12.27 31.84 24.87
CA GLY A 237 -11.15 32.77 24.68
C GLY A 237 -10.49 32.75 23.30
N PRO A 238 -10.05 31.60 22.76
CA PRO A 238 -9.46 31.52 21.43
C PRO A 238 -10.39 32.00 20.30
N ILE A 239 -11.71 31.80 20.47
CA ILE A 239 -12.71 32.26 19.52
C ILE A 239 -12.83 33.79 19.60
N HIS A 240 -12.92 34.36 20.79
CA HIS A 240 -12.98 35.82 20.92
C HIS A 240 -11.68 36.49 20.45
N GLY A 241 -10.52 35.96 20.84
CA GLY A 241 -9.22 36.49 20.44
C GLY A 241 -9.03 36.53 18.91
N TYR A 242 -9.40 35.47 18.18
CA TYR A 242 -9.30 35.49 16.71
C TYR A 242 -10.24 36.52 16.08
N ARG A 243 -11.43 36.74 16.67
CA ARG A 243 -12.36 37.79 16.21
C ARG A 243 -11.80 39.18 16.47
N GLU A 244 -11.18 39.39 17.62
CA GLU A 244 -10.54 40.66 17.98
C GLU A 244 -9.34 40.97 17.07
N ALA A 245 -8.52 39.97 16.76
CA ALA A 245 -7.45 40.10 15.77
C ALA A 245 -7.99 40.49 14.40
N ALA A 246 -9.07 39.83 13.94
CA ALA A 246 -9.75 40.19 12.70
C ALA A 246 -10.28 41.63 12.72
N ALA A 247 -10.91 42.05 13.83
CA ALA A 247 -11.39 43.42 14.00
C ALA A 247 -10.25 44.45 13.97
N ARG A 248 -9.11 44.15 14.61
CA ARG A 248 -7.90 44.99 14.54
C ARG A 248 -7.37 45.14 13.10
N ALA A 249 -7.54 44.11 12.27
CA ALA A 249 -7.19 44.15 10.85
C ALA A 249 -8.31 44.71 9.94
N GLY A 250 -9.41 45.22 10.50
CA GLY A 250 -10.51 45.81 9.74
C GLY A 250 -11.53 44.81 9.17
N HIS A 251 -11.54 43.56 9.65
CA HIS A 251 -12.48 42.53 9.22
C HIS A 251 -13.58 42.26 10.26
N ASP A 252 -14.85 42.31 9.84
CA ASP A 252 -16.00 41.93 10.68
C ASP A 252 -16.36 40.44 10.47
N LEU A 253 -15.84 39.56 11.33
CA LEU A 253 -16.09 38.12 11.27
C LEU A 253 -17.24 37.70 12.19
N LYS A 254 -18.30 37.15 11.59
CA LYS A 254 -19.38 36.44 12.31
C LYS A 254 -18.86 35.16 12.99
N LEU A 255 -19.50 34.74 14.09
CA LEU A 255 -19.20 33.46 14.73
C LEU A 255 -19.43 32.30 13.75
N GLY A 256 -18.40 31.47 13.54
CA GLY A 256 -18.40 30.37 12.57
C GLY A 256 -17.89 30.75 11.17
N ALA A 257 -17.67 32.03 10.86
CA ALA A 257 -16.96 32.44 9.66
C ALA A 257 -15.45 32.21 9.82
N GLY A 258 -14.83 31.52 8.84
CA GLY A 258 -13.39 31.27 8.80
C GLY A 258 -12.84 30.29 9.85
N ARG A 259 -13.69 29.49 10.50
CA ARG A 259 -13.30 28.62 11.64
C ARG A 259 -13.96 27.24 11.59
N GLY A 260 -13.21 26.21 11.98
CA GLY A 260 -13.72 24.84 12.21
C GLY A 260 -13.82 24.50 13.70
N ARG A 261 -14.93 23.90 14.15
CA ARG A 261 -15.08 23.34 15.51
C ARG A 261 -14.92 21.82 15.51
N ARG A 262 -14.12 21.29 16.44
CA ARG A 262 -13.94 19.84 16.67
C ARG A 262 -15.06 19.28 17.53
N ALA A 263 -15.72 18.20 17.11
CA ALA A 263 -16.56 17.39 18.00
C ALA A 263 -15.81 16.11 18.37
N ALA A 264 -15.33 16.00 19.61
CA ALA A 264 -14.81 14.75 20.15
C ALA A 264 -16.00 13.91 20.66
N ARG A 265 -16.50 12.95 19.88
CA ARG A 265 -17.41 11.93 20.41
C ARG A 265 -16.58 10.78 20.97
N ARG A 266 -16.49 10.69 22.31
CA ARG A 266 -16.11 9.45 23.00
C ARG A 266 -17.16 8.38 22.69
N LEU A 267 -16.76 7.28 22.03
CA LEU A 267 -17.55 6.05 21.97
C LEU A 267 -17.54 5.39 23.35
N GLY A 268 -18.48 5.81 24.20
CA GLY A 268 -18.80 5.17 25.48
C GLY A 268 -19.99 4.24 25.33
N ARG A 269 -19.83 2.98 25.77
CA ARG A 269 -20.79 1.88 25.77
C ARG A 269 -22.27 2.31 25.95
N ARG A 270 -23.16 1.80 25.09
CA ARG A 270 -24.61 1.81 25.32
C ARG A 270 -24.93 1.07 26.62
N ARG A 271 -25.34 1.79 27.67
CA ARG A 271 -26.21 1.21 28.71
C ARG A 271 -27.62 1.10 28.12
N ARG A 272 -28.22 -0.08 28.22
CA ARG A 272 -29.64 -0.30 27.89
C ARG A 272 -30.51 0.67 28.70
N PRO A 273 -31.54 1.32 28.12
CA PRO A 273 -32.52 2.01 28.92
C PRO A 273 -33.50 0.99 29.52
N GLN A 274 -33.59 0.95 30.85
CA GLN A 274 -34.79 0.45 31.53
C GLN A 274 -35.88 1.54 31.47
N PRO A 275 -37.17 1.17 31.45
CA PRO A 275 -38.26 2.13 31.30
C PRO A 275 -38.43 2.95 32.59
N ARG A 276 -38.58 4.27 32.46
CA ARG A 276 -39.00 5.14 33.57
C ARG A 276 -40.51 4.98 33.77
N ALA A 277 -40.89 4.63 34.98
CA ALA A 277 -42.21 4.91 35.51
C ALA A 277 -42.36 6.43 35.72
N LEU A 278 -43.54 6.93 35.38
CA LEU A 278 -44.04 8.26 35.71
C LEU A 278 -44.16 8.42 37.23
N HIS A 279 -43.77 9.57 37.76
CA HIS A 279 -44.57 10.28 38.76
C HIS A 279 -44.22 11.77 38.80
N GLU A 280 -45.29 12.54 38.87
CA GLU A 280 -45.39 13.97 39.11
C GLU A 280 -44.75 14.36 40.46
N ASP A 281 -43.99 15.45 40.48
CA ASP A 281 -44.41 16.66 41.19
C ASP A 281 -43.30 17.71 41.17
N GLY A 282 -43.73 18.94 40.84
CA GLY A 282 -42.87 20.10 40.75
C GLY A 282 -42.37 20.58 42.11
N ARG A 283 -41.10 20.99 42.16
CA ARG A 283 -40.63 22.19 42.88
C ARG A 283 -39.17 22.47 42.58
N VAL A 284 -38.91 23.74 42.25
CA VAL A 284 -37.60 24.37 42.12
C VAL A 284 -37.07 24.68 43.52
N VAL A 285 -35.82 24.31 43.82
CA VAL A 285 -35.07 24.90 44.93
C VAL A 285 -33.65 25.24 44.47
N ARG A 286 -33.32 26.54 44.51
CA ARG A 286 -31.96 27.09 44.43
C ARG A 286 -31.30 26.99 45.82
N ARG A 287 -30.01 26.64 45.87
CA ARG A 287 -28.94 27.22 46.74
C ARG A 287 -27.61 26.53 46.39
N HIS A 288 -26.67 27.24 45.77
CA HIS A 288 -25.50 27.88 46.42
C HIS A 288 -24.50 26.90 47.03
N ALA A 289 -23.32 26.82 46.40
CA ALA A 289 -22.07 26.47 47.07
C ALA A 289 -20.96 27.41 46.57
N ARG A 290 -20.48 28.26 47.50
CA ARG A 290 -19.12 28.84 47.51
C ARG A 290 -18.15 27.65 47.61
N GLY A 291 -17.08 27.54 46.83
CA GLY A 291 -15.91 28.41 46.85
C GLY A 291 -14.84 27.79 47.75
N ALA A 292 -13.73 27.31 47.19
CA ALA A 292 -12.38 27.36 47.77
C ALA A 292 -11.38 26.57 46.90
N ASP A 293 -10.41 27.31 46.38
CA ASP A 293 -9.12 26.84 45.89
C ASP A 293 -8.38 25.98 46.92
N ARG A 294 -7.59 25.01 46.44
CA ARG A 294 -6.35 24.61 47.11
C ARG A 294 -5.37 23.94 46.14
N VAL A 295 -4.24 24.61 46.00
CA VAL A 295 -2.96 24.20 45.42
C VAL A 295 -2.44 22.94 46.11
N PHE A 296 -1.86 21.99 45.35
CA PHE A 296 -0.99 20.96 45.91
C PHE A 296 0.29 20.79 45.07
N ALA A 297 1.38 20.67 45.82
CA ALA A 297 2.78 20.71 45.42
C ALA A 297 3.32 19.36 44.92
N LYS A 298 4.50 19.41 44.28
CA LYS A 298 5.33 18.27 43.84
C LYS A 298 5.72 17.33 45.01
N PRO A 299 6.00 16.03 44.73
CA PRO A 299 6.80 15.19 45.62
C PRO A 299 8.25 14.94 45.10
N PRO A 300 9.16 14.44 45.97
CA PRO A 300 10.61 14.58 45.84
C PRO A 300 11.38 13.31 45.37
N VAL A 301 12.69 13.47 45.22
CA VAL A 301 13.73 12.49 44.80
C VAL A 301 14.41 11.82 46.01
N ALA A 302 14.75 10.52 45.92
CA ALA A 302 15.95 9.83 46.50
C ALA A 302 15.84 8.28 46.30
N LEU A 303 16.71 7.57 45.53
CA LEU A 303 18.06 7.01 45.79
C LEU A 303 18.06 5.44 46.02
N PRO A 304 19.18 4.69 45.87
CA PRO A 304 19.25 3.54 44.92
C PRO A 304 19.74 2.15 45.46
N ARG A 305 19.81 1.16 44.53
CA ARG A 305 20.58 -0.13 44.47
C ARG A 305 19.97 -1.40 45.11
N PRO A 306 20.41 -2.67 44.80
CA PRO A 306 21.56 -3.15 43.97
C PRO A 306 21.23 -4.28 42.93
N PRO A 307 22.24 -4.81 42.19
CA PRO A 307 22.07 -5.77 41.07
C PRO A 307 22.46 -7.21 41.43
N VAL A 308 21.84 -8.25 40.85
CA VAL A 308 22.45 -9.61 40.73
C VAL A 308 21.88 -10.43 39.55
N ARG A 309 22.80 -10.72 38.61
CA ARG A 309 23.14 -11.95 37.86
C ARG A 309 22.09 -12.82 37.14
N GLN A 310 22.46 -13.05 35.87
CA GLN A 310 22.22 -14.23 35.03
C GLN A 310 22.44 -15.57 35.76
N ARG A 311 21.59 -16.55 35.45
CA ARG A 311 21.98 -17.96 35.28
C ARG A 311 21.09 -18.64 34.23
N GLU A 312 21.77 -19.31 33.31
CA GLU A 312 21.28 -20.35 32.44
C GLU A 312 20.85 -21.59 33.27
N HIS A 313 19.84 -22.33 32.82
CA HIS A 313 19.99 -23.76 32.54
C HIS A 313 18.75 -24.37 31.87
N GLU A 314 19.08 -25.39 31.10
CA GLU A 314 18.34 -26.23 30.18
C GLU A 314 17.34 -27.24 30.78
N HIS A 315 16.44 -27.68 29.89
CA HIS A 315 15.91 -29.05 29.69
C HIS A 315 15.04 -29.73 30.75
N GLY A 316 13.91 -30.29 30.28
CA GLY A 316 13.16 -31.33 31.00
C GLY A 316 11.78 -31.63 30.45
N HIS A 317 11.70 -32.54 29.46
CA HIS A 317 10.48 -33.24 29.05
C HIS A 317 9.88 -34.09 30.19
N ALA A 318 8.54 -34.17 30.31
CA ALA A 318 7.82 -35.43 30.53
C ALA A 318 6.28 -35.28 30.38
N ARG A 319 5.69 -36.35 29.85
CA ARG A 319 4.28 -36.57 29.45
C ARG A 319 3.42 -37.04 30.63
N GLY A 320 2.09 -36.86 30.56
CA GLY A 320 1.16 -37.58 31.46
C GLY A 320 -0.35 -37.24 31.41
N ARG A 321 -1.06 -37.74 30.38
CA ARG A 321 -2.44 -38.29 30.30
C ARG A 321 -3.64 -37.72 31.12
N HIS A 322 -4.68 -37.38 30.33
CA HIS A 322 -6.13 -37.66 30.42
C HIS A 322 -6.99 -37.33 31.67
N ALA A 323 -7.99 -36.47 31.45
CA ALA A 323 -9.38 -36.70 31.86
C ALA A 323 -10.36 -36.02 30.87
N ARG A 324 -11.37 -36.77 30.41
CA ARG A 324 -12.52 -36.28 29.61
C ARG A 324 -13.62 -35.81 30.57
N ALA A 325 -14.22 -34.65 30.31
CA ALA A 325 -15.58 -34.32 30.74
C ALA A 325 -16.22 -33.34 29.74
N ALA A 326 -17.51 -33.54 29.50
CA ALA A 326 -18.26 -33.11 28.32
C ALA A 326 -18.84 -31.68 28.41
N HIS A 327 -18.94 -31.08 27.21
CA HIS A 327 -19.83 -30.02 26.73
C HIS A 327 -20.45 -28.98 27.68
N LEU A 328 -20.02 -27.72 27.49
CA LEU A 328 -20.93 -26.60 27.29
C LEU A 328 -20.37 -25.65 26.22
N VAL A 329 -21.19 -25.37 25.22
CA VAL A 329 -20.89 -24.60 24.01
C VAL A 329 -20.69 -23.11 24.34
N ARG A 330 -19.54 -22.55 23.95
CA ARG A 330 -19.31 -21.11 23.74
C ARG A 330 -18.36 -20.90 22.55
N PRO A 331 -18.51 -19.80 21.78
CA PRO A 331 -17.89 -19.65 20.46
C PRO A 331 -16.38 -19.44 20.59
N ARG A 332 -15.61 -20.14 19.75
CA ARG A 332 -14.15 -20.02 19.67
C ARG A 332 -13.75 -18.71 18.97
N SER A 333 -12.64 -18.17 19.45
CA SER A 333 -11.86 -17.04 18.94
C SER A 333 -11.48 -17.22 17.46
N HIS A 334 -11.59 -16.15 16.67
CA HIS A 334 -11.03 -16.03 15.32
C HIS A 334 -9.49 -16.09 15.38
N ALA A 335 -8.97 -17.31 15.34
CA ALA A 335 -7.74 -17.66 14.66
C ALA A 335 -8.17 -18.65 13.58
N GLU A 336 -8.79 -18.15 12.52
CA GLU A 336 -9.01 -18.92 11.30
C GLU A 336 -7.70 -18.86 10.52
N VAL A 337 -6.93 -19.94 10.67
CA VAL A 337 -6.13 -20.46 9.56
C VAL A 337 -7.09 -20.53 8.38
N GLN A 338 -6.89 -19.69 7.36
CA GLN A 338 -7.60 -19.85 6.10
C GLN A 338 -7.42 -21.30 5.67
N GLU A 339 -8.54 -22.01 5.55
CA GLU A 339 -8.61 -23.30 4.91
C GLU A 339 -7.97 -23.11 3.51
N LEU A 340 -6.77 -23.65 3.29
CA LEU A 340 -6.11 -23.66 1.99
C LEU A 340 -7.00 -24.51 1.08
N THR A 341 -7.96 -23.88 0.40
CA THR A 341 -8.69 -24.52 -0.70
C THR A 341 -7.67 -24.79 -1.79
N MET A 342 -7.17 -26.02 -1.84
CA MET A 342 -6.30 -26.45 -2.91
C MET A 342 -7.14 -26.69 -4.16
N ASP A 343 -6.75 -25.99 -5.21
CA ASP A 343 -7.44 -25.97 -6.50
C ASP A 343 -6.98 -27.19 -7.33
N HIS A 344 -7.65 -28.32 -7.11
CA HIS A 344 -7.38 -29.59 -7.80
C HIS A 344 -8.22 -29.73 -9.08
N LEU A 345 -7.54 -29.98 -10.19
CA LEU A 345 -8.12 -30.34 -11.47
C LEU A 345 -7.68 -31.74 -11.90
N THR A 346 -8.50 -32.36 -12.74
CA THR A 346 -8.17 -33.61 -13.41
C THR A 346 -8.40 -33.45 -14.90
N ILE A 347 -7.39 -33.77 -15.70
CA ILE A 347 -7.44 -33.76 -17.17
C ILE A 347 -7.14 -35.18 -17.64
N GLY A 348 -8.19 -35.91 -18.03
CA GLY A 348 -8.10 -37.36 -18.25
C GLY A 348 -7.63 -38.07 -16.97
N ASP A 349 -6.47 -38.72 -17.04
CA ASP A 349 -5.84 -39.40 -15.90
C ASP A 349 -4.79 -38.53 -15.18
N ALA A 350 -4.48 -37.33 -15.69
CA ALA A 350 -3.50 -36.44 -15.10
C ALA A 350 -4.13 -35.55 -14.01
N SER A 351 -3.43 -35.38 -12.88
CA SER A 351 -3.83 -34.42 -11.84
C SER A 351 -3.08 -33.11 -12.01
N VAL A 352 -3.78 -31.99 -11.94
CA VAL A 352 -3.22 -30.65 -12.05
C VAL A 352 -3.58 -29.85 -10.79
N VAL A 353 -2.59 -29.26 -10.14
CA VAL A 353 -2.78 -28.52 -8.89
C VAL A 353 -2.11 -27.16 -8.99
N ARG A 354 -2.87 -26.09 -8.70
CA ARG A 354 -2.34 -24.73 -8.69
C ARG A 354 -1.62 -24.45 -7.37
N ILE A 355 -0.44 -23.82 -7.46
CA ILE A 355 0.32 -23.32 -6.31
C ILE A 355 0.45 -21.81 -6.45
N GLU A 356 -0.41 -21.07 -5.75
CA GLU A 356 -0.27 -19.62 -5.68
C GLU A 356 0.92 -19.23 -4.80
N GLU A 357 1.76 -18.32 -5.27
CA GLU A 357 2.74 -17.61 -4.43
C GLU A 357 2.11 -16.34 -3.86
N MET A 358 1.54 -15.52 -4.75
CA MET A 358 0.94 -14.24 -4.37
C MET A 358 -0.09 -13.75 -5.39
N VAL A 359 -0.90 -12.79 -4.99
CA VAL A 359 -1.74 -11.99 -5.89
C VAL A 359 -1.20 -10.57 -5.93
N ASP A 360 -0.92 -10.07 -7.12
CA ASP A 360 -0.38 -8.75 -7.37
C ASP A 360 -1.46 -7.87 -8.03
N SER A 361 -1.69 -6.69 -7.46
CA SER A 361 -2.62 -5.69 -8.00
C SER A 361 -1.95 -4.32 -8.21
N THR A 362 -0.65 -4.33 -8.46
CA THR A 362 0.16 -3.12 -8.70
C THR A 362 0.23 -2.71 -10.17
N PHE A 363 -0.22 -3.56 -11.09
CA PHE A 363 -0.22 -3.28 -12.53
C PHE A 363 -1.44 -2.45 -12.91
N LEU A 364 -1.22 -1.25 -13.45
CA LEU A 364 -2.30 -0.40 -13.95
C LEU A 364 -2.62 -0.77 -15.41
N ALA A 365 -3.90 -0.96 -15.74
CA ALA A 365 -4.33 -1.34 -17.08
C ALA A 365 -3.81 -0.40 -18.16
N ALA A 366 -3.87 0.91 -17.88
CA ALA A 366 -3.40 1.97 -18.78
C ALA A 366 -1.89 1.96 -19.06
N ASN A 367 -1.10 1.39 -18.17
CA ASN A 367 0.36 1.28 -18.33
C ASN A 367 0.80 -0.11 -18.73
N PHE A 368 -0.10 -1.10 -18.66
CA PHE A 368 0.21 -2.49 -18.92
C PHE A 368 -0.14 -2.90 -20.34
N PHE A 369 -1.34 -2.57 -20.83
CA PHE A 369 -1.80 -2.92 -22.17
C PHE A 369 -1.39 -1.88 -23.22
N MET A 370 -1.01 -2.36 -24.40
CA MET A 370 -0.56 -1.60 -25.56
C MET A 370 -1.11 -2.28 -26.84
N PRO A 371 -2.23 -1.82 -27.42
CA PRO A 371 -3.04 -0.65 -27.03
C PRO A 371 -3.88 -0.90 -25.76
N PHE A 372 -4.39 0.18 -25.17
CA PHE A 372 -5.37 0.14 -24.09
C PHE A 372 -6.54 1.07 -24.41
N ASP A 373 -7.76 0.54 -24.36
CA ASP A 373 -9.00 1.33 -24.42
C ASP A 373 -9.83 1.09 -23.14
N PRO A 374 -10.01 2.09 -22.27
CA PRO A 374 -10.81 1.94 -21.06
C PRO A 374 -12.30 1.69 -21.34
N GLU A 375 -12.83 2.10 -22.50
CA GLU A 375 -14.23 1.87 -22.87
C GLU A 375 -14.50 0.39 -23.15
N ALA A 376 -13.52 -0.33 -23.72
CA ALA A 376 -13.60 -1.76 -23.97
C ALA A 376 -13.79 -2.59 -22.68
N LEU A 377 -13.41 -2.07 -21.51
CA LEU A 377 -13.64 -2.75 -20.23
C LEU A 377 -15.10 -2.69 -19.77
N GLN A 378 -15.84 -1.64 -20.15
CA GLN A 378 -17.16 -1.32 -19.58
C GLN A 378 -18.17 -2.47 -19.67
N PRO A 379 -18.33 -3.18 -20.81
CA PRO A 379 -19.27 -4.28 -20.92
C PRO A 379 -18.94 -5.45 -19.99
N HIS A 380 -17.67 -5.58 -19.59
CA HIS A 380 -17.15 -6.73 -18.88
C HIS A 380 -16.98 -6.51 -17.37
N LEU A 381 -17.11 -5.26 -16.88
CA LEU A 381 -16.89 -4.90 -15.47
C LEU A 381 -17.68 -5.75 -14.47
N HIS A 382 -18.88 -6.21 -14.84
CA HIS A 382 -19.75 -7.01 -13.97
C HIS A 382 -19.17 -8.38 -13.59
N TRP A 383 -18.26 -8.95 -14.39
CA TRP A 383 -17.52 -10.17 -14.06
C TRP A 383 -16.01 -9.93 -13.90
N LEU A 384 -15.47 -8.83 -14.47
CA LEU A 384 -14.07 -8.45 -14.28
C LEU A 384 -13.80 -7.98 -12.85
N ALA A 385 -14.69 -7.15 -12.28
CA ALA A 385 -14.48 -6.53 -10.99
C ALA A 385 -15.18 -7.31 -9.86
N PRO A 386 -14.55 -7.43 -8.68
CA PRO A 386 -13.22 -6.94 -8.32
C PRO A 386 -12.07 -7.91 -8.66
N ARG A 387 -12.39 -9.02 -9.32
CA ARG A 387 -11.58 -10.25 -9.34
C ARG A 387 -10.33 -10.18 -10.22
N TYR A 388 -10.45 -9.58 -11.40
CA TYR A 388 -9.39 -9.39 -12.38
C TYR A 388 -9.04 -7.92 -12.56
N TYR A 389 -9.91 -7.02 -12.10
CA TYR A 389 -9.71 -5.58 -12.19
C TYR A 389 -10.32 -4.87 -10.99
N VAL A 390 -9.61 -3.84 -10.51
CA VAL A 390 -10.03 -2.96 -9.42
C VAL A 390 -10.37 -1.59 -10.02
N PRO A 391 -11.66 -1.31 -10.33
CA PRO A 391 -12.06 -0.13 -11.09
C PRO A 391 -11.56 1.18 -10.49
N ASP A 392 -11.68 1.33 -9.17
CA ASP A 392 -11.29 2.56 -8.47
C ASP A 392 -9.79 2.91 -8.63
N ARG A 393 -8.93 1.90 -8.86
CA ARG A 393 -7.49 2.10 -9.06
C ARG A 393 -7.07 2.01 -10.52
N GLY A 394 -7.95 1.53 -11.40
CA GLY A 394 -7.56 1.09 -12.74
C GLY A 394 -6.54 -0.07 -12.73
N ALA A 395 -6.49 -0.84 -11.64
CA ALA A 395 -5.48 -1.87 -11.43
C ALA A 395 -5.95 -3.25 -11.91
N LEU A 396 -5.10 -3.96 -12.62
CA LEU A 396 -5.25 -5.38 -12.96
C LEU A 396 -4.89 -6.23 -11.74
N VAL A 397 -5.53 -7.40 -11.63
CA VAL A 397 -5.24 -8.38 -10.59
C VAL A 397 -4.64 -9.60 -11.25
N PHE A 398 -3.39 -9.90 -10.93
CA PHE A 398 -2.66 -11.06 -11.41
C PHE A 398 -2.36 -12.02 -10.27
N SER A 399 -2.51 -13.31 -10.52
CA SER A 399 -1.98 -14.35 -9.64
C SER A 399 -0.57 -14.71 -10.12
N MET A 400 0.39 -14.83 -9.23
CA MET A 400 1.66 -15.48 -9.53
C MET A 400 1.56 -16.89 -8.99
N HIS A 401 1.45 -17.87 -9.88
CA HIS A 401 1.29 -19.26 -9.49
C HIS A 401 2.02 -20.22 -10.42
N ALA A 402 2.32 -21.40 -9.90
CA ALA A 402 2.87 -22.53 -10.61
C ALA A 402 1.83 -23.65 -10.72
N TRP A 403 2.10 -24.62 -11.59
CA TRP A 403 1.26 -25.82 -11.73
C TRP A 403 2.04 -27.08 -11.42
N VAL A 404 1.57 -27.88 -10.47
CA VAL A 404 2.02 -29.27 -10.32
C VAL A 404 1.14 -30.14 -11.19
N VAL A 405 1.75 -30.80 -12.18
CA VAL A 405 1.11 -31.73 -13.09
C VAL A 405 1.68 -33.12 -12.83
N LYS A 406 0.83 -34.05 -12.41
CA LYS A 406 1.21 -35.47 -12.28
C LYS A 406 0.60 -36.24 -13.45
N THR A 407 1.47 -36.74 -14.32
CA THR A 407 1.09 -37.69 -15.37
C THR A 407 1.20 -39.11 -14.82
N GLY A 408 0.91 -40.11 -15.65
CA GLY A 408 1.13 -41.51 -15.27
C GLY A 408 2.59 -41.87 -15.02
N ARG A 409 3.55 -41.01 -15.40
CA ARG A 409 4.99 -41.27 -15.29
C ARG A 409 5.75 -40.23 -14.47
N HIS A 410 5.37 -38.96 -14.55
CA HIS A 410 6.18 -37.86 -14.04
C HIS A 410 5.38 -36.90 -13.15
N THR A 411 6.07 -36.31 -12.17
CA THR A 411 5.64 -35.11 -11.46
C THR A 411 6.38 -33.91 -12.03
N VAL A 412 5.63 -33.04 -12.71
CA VAL A 412 6.14 -31.87 -13.41
C VAL A 412 5.69 -30.61 -12.69
N LEU A 413 6.60 -29.65 -12.56
CA LEU A 413 6.30 -28.29 -12.12
C LEU A 413 6.39 -27.35 -13.32
N ILE A 414 5.29 -26.69 -13.67
CA ILE A 414 5.26 -25.67 -14.74
C ILE A 414 5.36 -24.30 -14.10
N ASP A 415 6.42 -23.58 -14.44
CA ASP A 415 6.88 -22.33 -13.84
C ASP A 415 7.07 -22.40 -12.31
N THR A 416 7.71 -21.38 -11.75
CA THR A 416 8.19 -21.37 -10.36
C THR A 416 8.08 -19.99 -9.70
N CYS A 417 7.22 -19.11 -10.21
CA CYS A 417 6.89 -17.83 -9.56
C CYS A 417 8.12 -16.89 -9.35
N VAL A 418 8.05 -15.97 -8.38
CA VAL A 418 9.01 -14.85 -8.16
C VAL A 418 10.24 -15.23 -7.34
N GLY A 419 10.09 -16.11 -6.36
CA GLY A 419 11.19 -16.62 -5.53
C GLY A 419 11.52 -15.76 -4.31
N ASN A 420 11.94 -16.42 -3.23
CA ASN A 420 12.44 -15.75 -2.02
C ASN A 420 13.87 -15.24 -2.17
N ASP A 421 14.23 -14.25 -1.33
CA ASP A 421 15.59 -13.67 -1.22
C ASP A 421 16.10 -12.97 -2.49
N LYS A 422 15.24 -12.77 -3.48
CA LYS A 422 15.62 -12.26 -4.79
C LYS A 422 15.76 -10.73 -4.83
N GLU A 423 16.77 -10.27 -5.56
CA GLU A 423 16.95 -8.86 -5.92
C GLU A 423 15.94 -8.48 -7.02
N ARG A 424 14.91 -7.71 -6.68
CA ARG A 424 13.82 -7.35 -7.60
C ARG A 424 13.51 -5.84 -7.61
N MET A 425 14.39 -5.01 -7.05
CA MET A 425 14.26 -3.56 -7.17
C MET A 425 14.29 -3.11 -8.64
N PRO A 426 13.50 -2.08 -9.02
CA PRO A 426 12.71 -1.20 -8.16
C PRO A 426 11.33 -1.73 -7.73
N ARG A 427 10.99 -2.99 -8.08
CA ARG A 427 9.72 -3.61 -7.68
C ARG A 427 9.80 -4.14 -6.25
N ALA A 428 9.67 -3.21 -5.29
CA ALA A 428 9.86 -3.48 -3.87
C ALA A 428 9.00 -4.61 -3.31
N HIS A 429 7.78 -4.82 -3.82
CA HIS A 429 6.89 -5.87 -3.35
C HIS A 429 7.24 -7.28 -3.88
N TRP A 430 8.21 -7.41 -4.79
CA TRP A 430 8.82 -8.69 -5.20
C TRP A 430 10.22 -8.87 -4.62
N HIS A 431 10.75 -7.86 -3.95
CA HIS A 431 12.13 -7.83 -3.49
C HIS A 431 12.27 -8.52 -2.14
N HIS A 432 13.23 -9.44 -2.02
CA HIS A 432 13.48 -10.22 -0.80
C HIS A 432 12.21 -10.85 -0.21
N LEU A 433 11.37 -11.41 -1.09
CA LEU A 433 10.17 -12.12 -0.67
C LEU A 433 10.50 -13.23 0.32
N GLN A 434 9.53 -13.51 1.19
CA GLN A 434 9.54 -14.62 2.16
C GLN A 434 8.18 -15.32 2.13
N THR A 435 7.81 -15.87 0.98
CA THR A 435 6.54 -16.57 0.77
C THR A 435 6.64 -18.04 1.21
N PRO A 436 5.51 -18.68 1.60
CA PRO A 436 5.48 -20.09 1.98
C PRO A 436 5.36 -21.03 0.76
N PHE A 437 5.95 -20.69 -0.38
CA PHE A 437 5.78 -21.44 -1.64
C PHE A 437 6.12 -22.94 -1.50
N LEU A 438 7.24 -23.28 -0.86
CA LEU A 438 7.64 -24.68 -0.65
C LEU A 438 6.71 -25.44 0.30
N GLU A 439 6.07 -24.75 1.25
CA GLU A 439 5.05 -25.34 2.11
C GLU A 439 3.77 -25.63 1.30
N ARG A 440 3.39 -24.70 0.40
CA ARG A 440 2.26 -24.88 -0.52
C ARG A 440 2.52 -25.99 -1.54
N LEU A 441 3.76 -26.15 -2.00
CA LEU A 441 4.19 -27.29 -2.84
C LEU A 441 3.99 -28.62 -2.10
N ARG A 442 4.41 -28.71 -0.83
CA ARG A 442 4.17 -29.88 0.01
C ARG A 442 2.69 -30.16 0.21
N ALA A 443 1.89 -29.12 0.44
CA ALA A 443 0.43 -29.26 0.52
C ALA A 443 -0.16 -29.80 -0.79
N ALA A 444 0.37 -29.39 -1.95
CA ALA A 444 -0.02 -29.90 -3.27
C ALA A 444 0.43 -31.36 -3.53
N GLY A 445 1.07 -31.99 -2.55
CA GLY A 445 1.52 -33.38 -2.62
C GLY A 445 2.79 -33.57 -3.43
N ALA A 446 3.65 -32.55 -3.54
CA ALA A 446 4.97 -32.64 -4.12
C ALA A 446 6.04 -32.10 -3.16
N THR A 447 7.27 -32.60 -3.23
CA THR A 447 8.42 -32.00 -2.53
C THR A 447 9.45 -31.57 -3.57
N PRO A 448 10.42 -30.71 -3.21
CA PRO A 448 11.45 -30.33 -4.17
C PRO A 448 12.19 -31.52 -4.79
N GLU A 449 12.36 -32.60 -4.04
CA GLU A 449 13.01 -33.83 -4.47
C GLU A 449 12.11 -34.74 -5.32
N SER A 450 10.78 -34.56 -5.26
CA SER A 450 9.84 -35.38 -6.00
C SER A 450 9.51 -34.82 -7.39
N ILE A 451 10.08 -33.68 -7.77
CA ILE A 451 9.87 -33.09 -9.10
C ILE A 451 10.85 -33.72 -10.08
N ASP A 452 10.33 -34.29 -11.16
CA ASP A 452 11.11 -34.89 -12.24
C ASP A 452 11.52 -33.84 -13.29
N TYR A 453 10.59 -32.91 -13.60
CA TYR A 453 10.81 -31.83 -14.55
C TYR A 453 10.30 -30.50 -14.03
N VAL A 454 11.10 -29.45 -14.24
CA VAL A 454 10.65 -28.06 -14.13
C VAL A 454 10.57 -27.49 -15.54
N MET A 455 9.36 -27.19 -16.01
CA MET A 455 9.13 -26.66 -17.35
C MET A 455 8.90 -25.15 -17.25
N CYS A 456 9.83 -24.35 -17.78
CA CYS A 456 9.67 -22.89 -17.80
C CYS A 456 9.01 -22.46 -19.12
N THR A 457 7.88 -21.76 -19.03
CA THR A 457 7.21 -21.18 -20.20
C THR A 457 8.07 -20.11 -20.86
N HIS A 458 8.79 -19.33 -20.05
CA HIS A 458 9.80 -18.37 -20.45
C HIS A 458 10.66 -17.97 -19.23
N LEU A 459 11.66 -17.09 -19.40
CA LEU A 459 12.65 -16.79 -18.34
C LEU A 459 12.46 -15.40 -17.69
N HIS A 460 11.21 -14.92 -17.51
CA HIS A 460 10.95 -13.75 -16.66
C HIS A 460 10.94 -14.09 -15.17
N ALA A 461 11.16 -13.06 -14.36
CA ALA A 461 11.41 -13.16 -12.92
C ALA A 461 10.32 -13.89 -12.14
N ASP A 462 9.07 -13.74 -12.56
CA ASP A 462 7.85 -14.32 -12.00
C ASP A 462 7.51 -15.71 -12.54
N HIS A 463 8.40 -16.32 -13.32
CA HIS A 463 8.26 -17.70 -13.82
C HIS A 463 9.42 -18.59 -13.39
N ILE A 464 10.57 -18.01 -13.06
CA ILE A 464 11.79 -18.78 -12.77
C ILE A 464 12.34 -18.57 -11.37
N GLY A 465 11.74 -17.71 -10.56
CA GLY A 465 12.29 -17.30 -9.28
C GLY A 465 12.60 -18.44 -8.31
N TRP A 466 11.68 -19.41 -8.16
CA TRP A 466 11.93 -20.59 -7.34
C TRP A 466 12.74 -21.68 -8.06
N ASN A 467 13.27 -21.46 -9.26
CA ASN A 467 14.22 -22.41 -9.85
C ASN A 467 15.45 -22.62 -8.95
N THR A 468 15.83 -21.59 -8.19
CA THR A 468 16.94 -21.63 -7.25
C THR A 468 16.57 -21.04 -5.88
N VAL A 469 17.25 -21.53 -4.84
CA VAL A 469 17.21 -20.98 -3.48
C VAL A 469 18.60 -20.51 -3.07
N LEU A 470 18.65 -19.53 -2.17
CA LEU A 470 19.91 -19.06 -1.60
C LEU A 470 20.37 -20.04 -0.52
N ARG A 471 21.53 -20.67 -0.69
CA ARG A 471 22.18 -21.49 0.33
C ARG A 471 23.65 -21.09 0.44
N ASP A 472 24.08 -20.75 1.65
CA ASP A 472 25.47 -20.33 1.94
C ASP A 472 25.97 -19.22 1.01
N GLY A 473 25.11 -18.25 0.71
CA GLY A 473 25.41 -17.11 -0.16
C GLY A 473 25.48 -17.45 -1.67
N ARG A 474 25.05 -18.65 -2.08
CA ARG A 474 25.02 -19.08 -3.48
C ARG A 474 23.64 -19.53 -3.90
N TRP A 475 23.26 -19.18 -5.13
CA TRP A 475 22.05 -19.70 -5.77
C TRP A 475 22.28 -21.15 -6.18
N VAL A 476 21.45 -22.05 -5.67
CA VAL A 476 21.50 -23.48 -6.01
C VAL A 476 20.12 -23.96 -6.46
N PRO A 477 20.02 -24.95 -7.37
CA PRO A 477 18.74 -25.47 -7.82
C PRO A 477 17.85 -25.90 -6.65
N THR A 478 16.62 -25.40 -6.64
CA THR A 478 15.61 -25.74 -5.62
C THR A 478 15.17 -27.19 -5.73
N PHE A 479 15.06 -27.70 -6.96
CA PHE A 479 14.55 -29.02 -7.31
C PHE A 479 15.72 -29.92 -7.73
N PRO A 480 16.44 -30.56 -6.78
CA PRO A 480 17.76 -31.14 -7.04
C PRO A 480 17.75 -32.37 -7.96
N ASN A 481 16.61 -33.05 -8.08
CA ASN A 481 16.40 -34.22 -8.93
C ASN A 481 15.80 -33.87 -10.29
N ALA A 482 15.27 -32.66 -10.46
CA ALA A 482 14.58 -32.27 -11.66
C ALA A 482 15.54 -31.98 -12.82
N ARG A 483 15.09 -32.28 -14.04
CA ARG A 483 15.60 -31.64 -15.26
C ARG A 483 14.81 -30.37 -15.53
N TYR A 484 15.51 -29.27 -15.76
CA TYR A 484 14.89 -27.97 -16.04
C TYR A 484 14.85 -27.74 -17.54
N LEU A 485 13.65 -27.66 -18.11
CA LEU A 485 13.48 -27.53 -19.56
C LEU A 485 13.39 -26.05 -19.93
N PHE A 486 14.38 -25.57 -20.68
CA PHE A 486 14.42 -24.21 -21.22
C PHE A 486 14.37 -24.28 -22.75
N ALA A 487 13.47 -23.52 -23.37
CA ALA A 487 13.52 -23.36 -24.82
C ALA A 487 14.88 -22.76 -25.22
N ARG A 488 15.57 -23.37 -26.19
CA ARG A 488 16.92 -22.94 -26.58
C ARG A 488 16.91 -21.48 -27.02
N ILE A 489 15.94 -21.09 -27.83
CA ILE A 489 15.76 -19.71 -28.30
C ILE A 489 15.58 -18.72 -27.13
N GLU A 490 14.92 -19.14 -26.05
CA GLU A 490 14.71 -18.31 -24.87
C GLU A 490 16.02 -18.12 -24.11
N TYR A 491 16.70 -19.22 -23.78
CA TYR A 491 17.96 -19.16 -23.03
C TYR A 491 19.04 -18.38 -23.81
N ASP A 492 19.20 -18.67 -25.09
CA ASP A 492 20.15 -17.98 -25.97
C ASP A 492 19.86 -16.47 -26.03
N HIS A 493 18.59 -16.07 -26.06
CA HIS A 493 18.22 -14.66 -26.06
C HIS A 493 18.73 -13.94 -24.82
N TRP A 494 18.40 -14.44 -23.63
CA TRP A 494 18.78 -13.82 -22.36
C TRP A 494 20.28 -13.89 -22.08
N GLN A 495 20.95 -14.95 -22.52
CA GLN A 495 22.40 -15.08 -22.40
C GLN A 495 23.14 -14.06 -23.27
N LYS A 496 22.71 -13.88 -24.53
CA LYS A 496 23.40 -13.02 -25.52
C LYS A 496 23.01 -11.55 -25.38
N ASN A 497 21.81 -11.27 -24.86
CA ASN A 497 21.26 -9.91 -24.77
C ASN A 497 20.90 -9.59 -23.32
N PRO A 498 21.88 -9.20 -22.47
CA PRO A 498 21.58 -8.80 -21.10
C PRO A 498 20.56 -7.66 -21.08
N ASP A 499 19.41 -7.89 -20.43
CA ASP A 499 18.32 -6.91 -20.42
C ASP A 499 18.70 -5.65 -19.62
N PRO A 500 18.33 -4.45 -20.10
CA PRO A 500 18.52 -3.22 -19.33
C PRO A 500 17.70 -3.20 -18.03
N SER A 501 16.58 -3.91 -17.96
CA SER A 501 15.79 -4.10 -16.75
C SER A 501 16.61 -4.81 -15.68
N PRO A 502 16.84 -4.18 -14.51
CA PRO A 502 17.59 -4.82 -13.42
C PRO A 502 16.90 -6.11 -12.95
N ILE A 503 15.57 -6.16 -13.01
CA ILE A 503 14.77 -7.32 -12.58
C ILE A 503 15.00 -8.52 -13.51
N ARG A 504 14.89 -8.32 -14.84
CA ARG A 504 15.06 -9.42 -15.80
C ARG A 504 16.51 -9.91 -15.86
N ARG A 505 17.47 -8.97 -15.80
CA ARG A 505 18.88 -9.31 -15.69
C ARG A 505 19.19 -10.13 -14.43
N ALA A 506 18.67 -9.70 -13.27
CA ALA A 506 18.84 -10.43 -12.02
C ALA A 506 18.21 -11.82 -12.10
N ALA A 507 16.98 -11.95 -12.60
CA ALA A 507 16.29 -13.22 -12.74
C ALA A 507 17.09 -14.25 -13.54
N PHE A 508 17.66 -13.85 -14.68
CA PHE A 508 18.53 -14.75 -15.44
C PHE A 508 19.76 -15.21 -14.62
N LEU A 509 20.46 -14.26 -14.00
CA LEU A 509 21.69 -14.54 -13.25
C LEU A 509 21.48 -15.34 -11.97
N ASP A 510 20.36 -15.11 -11.27
CA ASP A 510 20.06 -15.77 -10.01
C ASP A 510 19.25 -17.06 -10.16
N SER A 511 18.52 -17.25 -11.27
CA SER A 511 17.54 -18.33 -11.38
C SER A 511 17.61 -19.19 -12.64
N ALA A 512 18.21 -18.73 -13.74
CA ALA A 512 18.42 -19.55 -14.93
C ALA A 512 19.87 -20.06 -15.02
N LEU A 513 20.84 -19.14 -14.94
CA LEU A 513 22.26 -19.46 -15.06
C LEU A 513 22.74 -20.52 -14.05
N PRO A 514 22.41 -20.44 -12.74
CA PRO A 514 22.91 -21.42 -11.77
C PRO A 514 22.36 -22.83 -12.00
N VAL A 515 21.19 -22.96 -12.64
CA VAL A 515 20.62 -24.26 -13.02
C VAL A 515 21.43 -24.89 -14.16
N VAL A 516 21.85 -24.08 -15.14
CA VAL A 516 22.72 -24.51 -16.23
C VAL A 516 24.10 -24.88 -15.71
N GLU A 517 24.68 -24.05 -14.84
CA GLU A 517 25.99 -24.29 -14.22
C GLU A 517 25.99 -25.56 -13.35
N ALA A 518 24.86 -25.88 -12.70
CA ALA A 518 24.66 -27.13 -11.98
C ALA A 518 24.45 -28.35 -12.90
N GLY A 519 24.45 -28.17 -14.24
CA GLY A 519 24.22 -29.24 -15.20
C GLY A 519 22.81 -29.82 -15.16
N ARG A 520 21.82 -29.05 -14.66
CA ARG A 520 20.42 -29.50 -14.48
C ARG A 520 19.48 -29.06 -15.60
N ALA A 521 19.91 -28.15 -16.47
CA ALA A 521 19.10 -27.68 -17.59
C ALA A 521 19.22 -28.58 -18.84
N ASP A 522 18.09 -28.78 -19.51
CA ASP A 522 17.98 -29.32 -20.86
C ASP A 522 17.44 -28.24 -21.80
N MET A 523 18.17 -28.00 -22.89
CA MET A 523 17.79 -27.04 -23.92
C MET A 523 16.91 -27.73 -24.96
N ILE A 524 15.66 -27.30 -25.04
CA ILE A 524 14.63 -27.93 -25.86
C ILE A 524 14.20 -27.04 -27.04
N GLU A 525 13.56 -27.64 -28.03
CA GLU A 525 13.02 -26.97 -29.23
C GLU A 525 11.49 -27.11 -29.29
N ASP A 526 10.87 -26.42 -30.25
CA ASP A 526 9.44 -26.55 -30.55
C ASP A 526 9.05 -28.02 -30.82
N GLY A 527 7.92 -28.45 -30.25
CA GLY A 527 7.42 -29.82 -30.37
C GLY A 527 8.06 -30.84 -29.43
N HIS A 528 8.96 -30.44 -28.52
CA HIS A 528 9.55 -31.34 -27.53
C HIS A 528 8.47 -32.03 -26.68
N GLN A 529 8.59 -33.33 -26.49
CA GLN A 529 7.69 -34.14 -25.67
C GLN A 529 8.43 -34.64 -24.43
N VAL A 530 7.90 -34.34 -23.25
CA VAL A 530 8.44 -34.84 -21.96
C VAL A 530 8.02 -36.30 -21.76
N ASP A 531 6.77 -36.59 -22.10
CA ASP A 531 6.18 -37.92 -22.20
C ASP A 531 5.01 -37.89 -23.19
N ASP A 532 4.21 -38.96 -23.24
CA ASP A 532 3.06 -39.06 -24.15
C ASP A 532 1.97 -37.99 -23.87
N ALA A 533 2.00 -37.33 -22.71
CA ALA A 533 0.97 -36.41 -22.26
C ALA A 533 1.37 -34.95 -22.47
N LEU A 534 2.65 -34.57 -22.25
CA LEU A 534 3.10 -33.19 -22.27
C LEU A 534 3.94 -32.85 -23.51
N THR A 535 3.48 -31.88 -24.29
CA THR A 535 4.19 -31.33 -25.46
C THR A 535 4.44 -29.83 -25.28
N VAL A 536 5.65 -29.37 -25.59
CA VAL A 536 6.02 -27.96 -25.64
C VAL A 536 5.74 -27.40 -27.03
N GLU A 537 5.09 -26.24 -27.12
CA GLU A 537 4.73 -25.58 -28.37
C GLU A 537 5.16 -24.10 -28.33
N LEU A 538 5.97 -23.68 -29.30
CA LEU A 538 6.49 -22.32 -29.35
C LEU A 538 5.37 -21.30 -29.62
N ALA A 539 5.34 -20.24 -28.82
CA ALA A 539 4.39 -19.14 -28.85
C ALA A 539 5.14 -17.81 -28.73
N PRO A 540 5.96 -17.44 -29.73
CA PRO A 540 6.90 -16.34 -29.61
C PRO A 540 6.18 -14.99 -29.54
N GLY A 541 6.83 -14.02 -28.89
CA GLY A 541 6.43 -12.61 -28.91
C GLY A 541 6.42 -11.95 -27.55
N HIS A 542 5.85 -12.61 -26.53
CA HIS A 542 6.00 -12.12 -25.15
C HIS A 542 7.49 -12.09 -24.79
N THR A 543 8.16 -13.22 -24.98
CA THR A 543 9.61 -13.32 -25.18
C THR A 543 9.88 -14.06 -26.49
N PRO A 544 11.09 -14.01 -27.04
CA PRO A 544 11.41 -14.71 -28.29
C PRO A 544 11.21 -16.22 -28.24
N GLY A 545 11.40 -16.83 -27.06
CA GLY A 545 11.26 -18.26 -26.83
C GLY A 545 10.14 -18.65 -25.89
N ASN A 546 9.13 -17.78 -25.68
CA ASN A 546 7.95 -18.12 -24.91
C ASN A 546 7.25 -19.36 -25.50
N VAL A 547 6.85 -20.30 -24.65
CA VAL A 547 6.17 -21.54 -25.03
C VAL A 547 4.83 -21.70 -24.29
N CYS A 548 3.90 -22.37 -24.96
CA CYS A 548 2.75 -23.01 -24.33
C CYS A 548 3.11 -24.47 -24.05
N ILE A 549 2.52 -25.05 -23.00
CA ILE A 549 2.68 -26.47 -22.68
C ILE A 549 1.31 -27.13 -22.81
N ARG A 550 1.19 -28.08 -23.74
CA ARG A 550 -0.05 -28.80 -23.99
C ARG A 550 -0.02 -30.13 -23.26
N LEU A 551 -1.05 -30.36 -22.44
CA LEU A 551 -1.34 -31.61 -21.75
C LEU A 551 -2.47 -32.33 -22.47
N ARG A 552 -2.25 -33.57 -22.89
CA ARG A 552 -3.29 -34.45 -23.43
C ARG A 552 -3.37 -35.74 -22.63
N SER A 553 -4.57 -36.13 -22.22
CA SER A 553 -4.81 -37.40 -21.55
C SER A 553 -6.20 -37.92 -21.92
N GLY A 554 -6.24 -39.10 -22.55
CA GLY A 554 -7.46 -39.62 -23.16
C GLY A 554 -8.02 -38.67 -24.21
N SER A 555 -9.31 -38.35 -24.11
CA SER A 555 -10.00 -37.38 -24.98
C SER A 555 -9.92 -35.94 -24.47
N GLN A 556 -9.25 -35.69 -23.34
CA GLN A 556 -9.17 -34.37 -22.72
C GLN A 556 -7.84 -33.69 -23.02
N GLU A 557 -7.89 -32.37 -23.18
CA GLU A 557 -6.73 -31.54 -23.46
C GLU A 557 -6.78 -30.25 -22.65
N ALA A 558 -5.62 -29.84 -22.12
CA ALA A 558 -5.42 -28.54 -21.48
C ALA A 558 -4.15 -27.89 -22.04
N ILE A 559 -4.12 -26.56 -22.07
CA ILE A 559 -2.95 -25.79 -22.50
C ILE A 559 -2.58 -24.79 -21.42
N PHE A 560 -1.39 -24.97 -20.85
CA PHE A 560 -0.75 -24.00 -19.98
C PHE A 560 -0.15 -22.90 -20.85
N ALA A 561 -0.72 -21.70 -20.75
CA ALA A 561 -0.49 -20.65 -21.75
C ALA A 561 0.79 -19.83 -21.50
N GLY A 562 1.40 -19.94 -20.31
CA GLY A 562 2.38 -18.96 -19.84
C GLY A 562 1.84 -17.54 -20.01
N ASP A 563 2.70 -16.67 -20.56
CA ASP A 563 2.39 -15.26 -20.81
C ASP A 563 1.91 -14.98 -22.24
N THR A 564 1.51 -16.03 -22.94
CA THR A 564 0.73 -15.86 -24.17
C THR A 564 -0.59 -15.12 -23.88
N VAL A 565 -1.15 -15.30 -22.68
CA VAL A 565 -2.33 -14.58 -22.16
C VAL A 565 -2.10 -14.23 -20.68
N HIS A 566 -2.07 -12.94 -20.35
CA HIS A 566 -1.86 -12.47 -18.96
C HIS A 566 -3.20 -12.17 -18.28
N HIS A 567 -4.18 -11.64 -19.03
CA HIS A 567 -5.44 -11.16 -18.48
C HIS A 567 -6.66 -11.60 -19.31
N PRO A 568 -7.84 -11.85 -18.70
CA PRO A 568 -9.03 -12.33 -19.41
C PRO A 568 -9.49 -11.41 -20.55
N MET A 569 -9.27 -10.10 -20.41
CA MET A 569 -9.60 -9.14 -21.48
C MET A 569 -8.89 -9.45 -22.79
N GLN A 570 -7.73 -10.10 -22.78
CA GLN A 570 -7.01 -10.44 -24.01
C GLN A 570 -7.68 -11.59 -24.80
N ALA A 571 -8.76 -12.20 -24.29
CA ALA A 571 -9.63 -13.05 -25.11
C ALA A 571 -10.64 -12.23 -25.94
N TYR A 572 -11.11 -11.12 -25.38
CA TYR A 572 -12.08 -10.22 -26.00
C TYR A 572 -11.37 -9.18 -26.90
N GLU A 573 -10.19 -8.75 -26.47
CA GLU A 573 -9.32 -7.77 -27.12
C GLU A 573 -7.98 -8.43 -27.46
N VAL A 574 -8.00 -9.38 -28.38
CA VAL A 574 -6.87 -10.29 -28.67
C VAL A 574 -5.57 -9.58 -29.08
N ASP A 575 -5.70 -8.41 -29.70
CA ASP A 575 -4.57 -7.61 -30.17
C ASP A 575 -3.93 -6.75 -29.06
N TRP A 576 -4.49 -6.75 -27.84
CA TRP A 576 -3.88 -6.08 -26.68
C TRP A 576 -2.67 -6.86 -26.18
N SER A 577 -1.50 -6.46 -26.64
CA SER A 577 -0.21 -6.90 -26.09
C SER A 577 0.19 -6.05 -24.88
N THR A 578 1.25 -6.44 -24.18
CA THR A 578 1.66 -5.77 -22.93
C THR A 578 2.98 -5.03 -23.09
N VAL A 579 3.28 -4.15 -22.15
CA VAL A 579 4.62 -3.52 -22.05
C VAL A 579 5.74 -4.52 -21.75
N ALA A 580 5.39 -5.73 -21.30
CA ALA A 580 6.35 -6.80 -21.05
C ALA A 580 6.69 -7.61 -22.30
N CYS A 581 5.90 -7.50 -23.38
CA CYS A 581 6.17 -8.22 -24.63
C CYS A 581 7.36 -7.60 -25.39
N THR A 582 8.34 -8.43 -25.75
CA THR A 582 9.48 -8.06 -26.62
C THR A 582 9.02 -7.72 -28.04
N ASP A 583 8.11 -8.53 -28.61
CA ASP A 583 7.45 -8.27 -29.89
C ASP A 583 5.93 -8.36 -29.70
N ARG A 584 5.29 -7.18 -29.69
CA ARG A 584 3.86 -7.05 -29.45
C ARG A 584 3.01 -7.61 -30.59
N VAL A 585 3.49 -7.58 -31.83
CA VAL A 585 2.74 -8.09 -32.99
C VAL A 585 2.80 -9.61 -32.98
N ALA A 586 4.00 -10.18 -32.78
CA ALA A 586 4.15 -11.62 -32.63
C ALA A 586 3.37 -12.15 -31.41
N ALA A 587 3.37 -11.42 -30.28
CA ALA A 587 2.62 -11.82 -29.08
C ALA A 587 1.11 -11.88 -29.34
N ALA A 588 0.56 -10.91 -30.08
CA ALA A 588 -0.85 -10.92 -30.48
C ALA A 588 -1.16 -12.09 -31.43
N ALA A 589 -0.28 -12.37 -32.40
CA ALA A 589 -0.45 -13.49 -33.32
C ALA A 589 -0.42 -14.85 -32.60
N SER A 590 0.55 -15.05 -31.69
CA SER A 590 0.66 -16.28 -30.88
C SER A 590 -0.56 -16.47 -29.98
N ARG A 591 -1.06 -15.38 -29.38
CA ARG A 591 -2.27 -15.41 -28.57
C ARG A 591 -3.52 -15.75 -29.38
N ARG A 592 -3.67 -15.16 -30.57
CA ARG A 592 -4.78 -15.48 -31.48
C ARG A 592 -4.75 -16.97 -31.84
N LYS A 593 -3.59 -17.48 -32.26
CA LYS A 593 -3.39 -18.91 -32.58
C LYS A 593 -3.76 -19.81 -31.40
N LEU A 594 -3.32 -19.48 -30.19
CA LEU A 594 -3.65 -20.24 -28.97
C LEU A 594 -5.17 -20.27 -28.71
N LEU A 595 -5.84 -19.12 -28.80
CA LEU A 595 -7.28 -19.03 -28.54
C LEU A 595 -8.11 -19.76 -29.61
N GLU A 596 -7.68 -19.70 -30.88
CA GLU A 596 -8.26 -20.48 -31.99
C GLU A 596 -8.13 -21.98 -31.73
N GLN A 597 -6.92 -22.45 -31.37
CA GLN A 597 -6.69 -23.85 -31.04
C GLN A 597 -7.55 -24.32 -29.87
N CYS A 598 -7.66 -23.53 -28.80
CA CYS A 598 -8.52 -23.86 -27.66
C CYS A 598 -9.99 -23.95 -28.07
N ALA A 599 -10.47 -23.02 -28.90
CA ALA A 599 -11.85 -23.01 -29.38
C ALA A 599 -12.16 -24.18 -30.32
N GLU A 600 -11.24 -24.53 -31.21
CA GLU A 600 -11.39 -25.63 -32.17
C GLU A 600 -11.35 -27.00 -31.51
N ARG A 601 -10.44 -27.20 -30.55
CA ARG A 601 -10.19 -28.51 -29.92
C ARG A 601 -10.99 -28.72 -28.64
N GLY A 602 -11.59 -27.66 -28.10
CA GLY A 602 -12.24 -27.69 -26.79
C GLY A 602 -11.24 -27.82 -25.64
N SER A 603 -9.99 -27.40 -25.84
CA SER A 603 -8.94 -27.49 -24.82
C SER A 603 -9.20 -26.51 -23.68
N LEU A 604 -8.92 -26.94 -22.44
CA LEU A 604 -8.97 -26.06 -21.28
C LEU A 604 -7.77 -25.11 -21.29
N LEU A 605 -8.01 -23.81 -21.31
CA LEU A 605 -6.97 -22.79 -21.20
C LEU A 605 -6.61 -22.59 -19.72
N LEU A 606 -5.31 -22.69 -19.40
CA LEU A 606 -4.74 -22.48 -18.06
C LEU A 606 -3.63 -21.41 -18.11
N PRO A 607 -3.96 -20.13 -17.91
CA PRO A 607 -2.97 -19.04 -17.93
C PRO A 607 -2.15 -18.95 -16.65
N ALA A 608 -0.93 -18.40 -16.73
CA ALA A 608 -0.06 -18.23 -15.56
C ALA A 608 -0.53 -17.13 -14.58
N HIS A 609 -1.37 -16.19 -15.06
CA HIS A 609 -1.69 -14.98 -14.32
C HIS A 609 -3.15 -14.79 -13.90
N PHE A 610 -4.01 -15.76 -14.18
CA PHE A 610 -5.43 -15.64 -13.83
C PHE A 610 -5.66 -15.98 -12.35
N PRO A 611 -6.18 -15.06 -11.51
CA PRO A 611 -6.74 -15.43 -10.21
C PRO A 611 -7.99 -16.30 -10.40
N ALA A 612 -8.42 -16.97 -9.33
CA ALA A 612 -9.57 -17.88 -9.37
C ALA A 612 -10.86 -17.18 -9.88
N PRO A 613 -11.57 -17.73 -10.90
CA PRO A 613 -11.28 -18.96 -11.63
C PRO A 613 -10.06 -18.85 -12.57
N TYR A 614 -9.12 -19.77 -12.41
CA TYR A 614 -7.80 -19.78 -13.04
C TYR A 614 -7.77 -20.48 -14.41
N GLY A 615 -8.92 -21.00 -14.88
CA GLY A 615 -9.03 -21.69 -16.15
C GLY A 615 -10.37 -21.44 -16.83
N ALA A 616 -10.38 -21.52 -18.15
CA ALA A 616 -11.58 -21.32 -18.95
C ALA A 616 -11.54 -22.13 -20.25
N TYR A 617 -12.70 -22.51 -20.76
CA TYR A 617 -12.86 -22.94 -22.14
C TYR A 617 -13.05 -21.72 -23.04
N VAL A 618 -12.47 -21.76 -24.24
CA VAL A 618 -12.57 -20.67 -25.21
C VAL A 618 -13.67 -20.98 -26.22
N ARG A 619 -14.46 -19.97 -26.61
CA ARG A 619 -15.42 -20.05 -27.71
C ARG A 619 -15.15 -18.94 -28.71
N ALA A 620 -15.22 -19.26 -30.00
CA ALA A 620 -15.20 -18.24 -31.04
C ALA A 620 -16.50 -17.41 -31.01
N SER A 621 -16.38 -16.09 -31.19
CA SER A 621 -17.50 -15.16 -31.31
C SER A 621 -17.31 -14.27 -32.54
N ARG A 622 -18.35 -13.50 -32.90
CA ARG A 622 -18.25 -12.56 -34.04
C ARG A 622 -17.22 -11.44 -33.85
N LYS A 623 -16.84 -11.14 -32.60
CA LYS A 623 -15.93 -10.05 -32.24
C LYS A 623 -14.55 -10.51 -31.75
N GLY A 624 -14.28 -11.82 -31.73
CA GLY A 624 -13.07 -12.39 -31.14
C GLY A 624 -13.38 -13.68 -30.41
N PHE A 625 -13.04 -13.76 -29.12
CA PHE A 625 -13.29 -14.95 -28.30
C PHE A 625 -14.09 -14.62 -27.04
N GLU A 626 -14.75 -15.63 -26.49
CA GLU A 626 -15.45 -15.59 -25.21
C GLU A 626 -14.89 -16.68 -24.29
N LEU A 627 -14.81 -16.38 -23.00
CA LEU A 627 -14.34 -17.32 -21.98
C LEU A 627 -15.53 -17.93 -21.23
N ARG A 628 -15.63 -19.26 -21.26
CA ARG A 628 -16.50 -20.03 -20.36
C ARG A 628 -15.66 -20.54 -19.20
N TRP A 629 -15.74 -19.84 -18.08
CA TRP A 629 -15.00 -20.16 -16.86
C TRP A 629 -15.24 -21.58 -16.37
N LEU A 630 -14.18 -22.18 -15.82
CA LEU A 630 -14.29 -23.39 -15.05
C LEU A 630 -15.12 -23.10 -13.78
N SER A 631 -16.18 -23.89 -13.58
CA SER A 631 -17.17 -23.74 -12.51
C SER A 631 -16.79 -24.47 -11.25
#